data_AF-A0A1C4PEH7-F1
#
_entry.id   AF-A0A1C4PEH7-F1
#
_cell.length_a   1.000
_cell.length_b   1.000
_cell.length_c   1.000
_cell.angle_alpha   90.00
_cell.angle_beta   90.00
_cell.angle_gamma   90.00
#
_symmetry.space_group_name_H-M   'P 1'
#
loop_
_entity.id
_entity.type
_entity.pdbx_description
1 polymer ?
#
loop_
_entity_poly.entity_id
_entity_poly.type
_entity_poly.pdbx_seq_one_letter_code
_entity_poly.pdbx_strand_id
1 'polypeptide(L)'
;MTSTQDPAGGGLPAPGAQPTGYNRGVFSRIDHGARLSLYRVLLIPLVLALTLAFHPWTWGGSSGSAGPGDGYNPAPYDTSTDDGSGGFLPTDTATTDPDPGTPSPTDDGQTEAAALDALITQSADSRAKVSAAVNDAEQCGAGLSDDAAAFQDAADSRSSLAQQAGNASMDAVLGGPDAALLLSTALSRSADADADYARWAQALAGGDCAPSTTQSQRDFLAGGKDSTKAQQAKSDFVDAWNPIAAQYGLATRSPDEF
;
A
#
# COMPACT_ATOMS: atom_id res chain seq x y z
N MET A 1 -63.62 -29.62 -42.94
CA MET A 1 -63.57 -28.27 -42.33
C MET A 1 -63.03 -28.45 -40.92
N THR A 2 -61.85 -27.87 -40.69
CA THR A 2 -61.27 -27.46 -39.40
C THR A 2 -61.12 -28.50 -38.28
N SER A 3 -59.97 -29.21 -38.33
CA SER A 3 -59.19 -29.58 -37.14
C SER A 3 -58.70 -28.33 -36.42
N THR A 4 -58.72 -28.35 -35.09
CA THR A 4 -58.10 -27.33 -34.24
C THR A 4 -56.81 -27.88 -33.61
N GLN A 5 -55.72 -27.24 -34.01
CA GLN A 5 -54.41 -27.02 -33.37
C GLN A 5 -54.55 -26.55 -31.89
N ASP A 6 -53.62 -26.68 -30.93
CA ASP A 6 -52.22 -27.13 -30.81
C ASP A 6 -51.83 -27.10 -29.29
N PRO A 7 -50.58 -26.89 -28.79
CA PRO A 7 -49.65 -27.91 -28.29
C PRO A 7 -49.15 -27.66 -26.83
N ALA A 8 -48.32 -28.58 -26.28
CA ALA A 8 -47.10 -28.27 -25.50
C ALA A 8 -46.63 -29.50 -24.70
N GLY A 9 -45.53 -30.12 -25.15
CA GLY A 9 -44.82 -31.18 -24.42
C GLY A 9 -43.33 -31.11 -24.76
N GLY A 10 -42.65 -30.10 -24.25
CA GLY A 10 -41.20 -29.95 -24.39
C GLY A 10 -40.46 -30.96 -23.52
N GLY A 11 -39.72 -31.86 -24.17
CA GLY A 11 -38.81 -32.80 -23.51
C GLY A 11 -37.53 -32.13 -23.01
N LEU A 12 -37.04 -32.57 -21.86
CA LEU A 12 -35.72 -32.26 -21.34
C LEU A 12 -34.70 -33.28 -21.88
N PRO A 13 -33.59 -32.85 -22.52
CA PRO A 13 -32.42 -33.71 -22.69
C PRO A 13 -31.46 -33.63 -21.49
N ALA A 14 -30.89 -34.78 -21.14
CA ALA A 14 -29.92 -34.97 -20.05
C ALA A 14 -28.58 -34.24 -20.29
N PRO A 15 -27.83 -33.87 -19.23
CA PRO A 15 -26.52 -33.23 -19.37
C PRO A 15 -25.45 -34.20 -19.87
N GLY A 16 -24.85 -33.86 -21.01
CA GLY A 16 -23.70 -34.54 -21.61
C GLY A 16 -22.39 -34.22 -20.90
N ALA A 17 -21.49 -35.22 -20.92
CA ALA A 17 -20.17 -35.22 -20.32
C ALA A 17 -19.23 -34.13 -20.87
N GLN A 18 -18.39 -33.59 -19.98
CA GLN A 18 -17.35 -32.62 -20.29
C GLN A 18 -16.15 -33.28 -21.01
N PRO A 19 -15.53 -32.64 -22.01
CA PRO A 19 -14.31 -33.15 -22.64
C PRO A 19 -13.07 -32.91 -21.77
N THR A 20 -12.29 -33.96 -21.58
CA THR A 20 -10.95 -33.95 -20.99
C THR A 20 -9.94 -33.38 -21.98
N GLY A 21 -9.28 -32.27 -21.64
CA GLY A 21 -8.09 -31.84 -22.37
C GLY A 21 -7.72 -30.38 -22.16
N TYR A 22 -6.85 -30.10 -21.19
CA TYR A 22 -5.97 -28.94 -21.28
C TYR A 22 -4.57 -29.31 -20.81
N ASN A 23 -3.63 -29.16 -21.74
CA ASN A 23 -2.20 -29.38 -21.56
C ASN A 23 -1.66 -28.43 -20.48
N ARG A 24 -1.07 -29.02 -19.43
CA ARG A 24 -0.35 -28.29 -18.39
C ARG A 24 1.05 -27.98 -18.93
N GLY A 25 1.22 -26.78 -19.44
CA GLY A 25 2.53 -26.19 -19.73
C GLY A 25 3.39 -26.19 -18.46
N VAL A 26 4.61 -26.68 -18.63
CA VAL A 26 5.67 -26.76 -17.63
C VAL A 26 6.10 -25.34 -17.27
N PHE A 27 5.66 -24.84 -16.12
CA PHE A 27 6.38 -23.80 -15.40
C PHE A 27 7.26 -24.47 -14.37
N SER A 28 8.56 -24.42 -14.64
CA SER A 28 9.63 -24.85 -13.75
C SER A 28 9.43 -24.22 -12.37
N ARG A 29 9.34 -25.09 -11.36
CA ARG A 29 9.49 -24.70 -9.96
C ARG A 29 10.91 -24.17 -9.81
N ILE A 30 11.04 -22.90 -9.48
CA ILE A 30 12.24 -22.42 -8.81
C ILE A 30 12.05 -22.81 -7.35
N ASP A 31 12.65 -23.95 -6.98
CA ASP A 31 12.78 -24.41 -5.61
C ASP A 31 13.54 -23.37 -4.78
N HIS A 32 12.80 -22.48 -4.12
CA HIS A 32 13.34 -21.69 -3.02
C HIS A 32 13.33 -22.59 -1.79
N GLY A 33 14.53 -23.02 -1.41
CA GLY A 33 14.79 -23.98 -0.36
C GLY A 33 14.01 -23.72 0.91
N ALA A 34 13.51 -24.81 1.47
CA ALA A 34 12.92 -24.89 2.78
C ALA A 34 13.79 -24.19 3.84
N ARG A 35 13.34 -23.02 4.29
CA ARG A 35 13.56 -22.57 5.66
C ARG A 35 12.20 -22.56 6.32
N LEU A 36 12.00 -23.53 7.22
CA LEU A 36 10.90 -23.58 8.17
C LEU A 36 10.99 -22.32 9.04
N SER A 37 10.42 -21.21 8.56
CA SER A 37 10.29 -19.98 9.32
C SER A 37 9.04 -20.12 10.18
N LEU A 38 9.21 -19.99 11.49
CA LEU A 38 8.20 -20.13 12.55
C LEU A 38 7.13 -19.01 12.53
N TYR A 39 6.79 -18.51 11.34
CA TYR A 39 5.99 -17.31 11.08
C TYR A 39 4.49 -17.62 10.94
N ARG A 40 3.93 -18.47 11.81
CA ARG A 40 2.50 -18.84 11.80
C ARG A 40 1.74 -18.49 13.09
N VAL A 41 2.33 -17.73 14.01
CA VAL A 41 1.68 -17.34 15.29
C VAL A 41 1.95 -15.88 15.69
N LEU A 42 2.47 -15.02 14.79
CA LEU A 42 2.83 -13.64 15.13
C LEU A 42 2.43 -12.65 14.03
N LEU A 43 1.15 -12.58 13.68
CA LEU A 43 0.64 -11.41 12.94
C LEU A 43 -0.55 -10.70 13.57
N ILE A 44 -0.95 -11.06 14.80
CA ILE A 44 -1.61 -10.18 15.78
C ILE A 44 -1.28 -10.85 17.14
N PRO A 45 -0.35 -10.32 17.99
CA PRO A 45 -0.34 -8.95 18.49
C PRO A 45 1.07 -8.31 18.55
N LEU A 46 1.31 -7.23 17.79
CA LEU A 46 2.31 -6.23 18.16
C LEU A 46 2.04 -4.88 17.48
N VAL A 47 1.04 -4.16 17.98
CA VAL A 47 1.04 -2.69 17.92
C VAL A 47 0.83 -2.18 19.35
N LEU A 48 1.88 -2.30 20.14
CA LEU A 48 2.07 -1.52 21.36
C LEU A 48 3.42 -0.82 21.25
N ALA A 49 3.40 0.47 21.62
CA ALA A 49 4.42 1.52 21.46
C ALA A 49 4.35 2.22 20.08
N LEU A 50 4.04 3.51 19.94
CA LEU A 50 4.11 4.63 20.88
C LEU A 50 3.24 5.79 20.32
N THR A 51 2.24 6.27 21.06
CA THR A 51 1.72 7.63 20.87
C THR A 51 1.65 8.34 22.22
N LEU A 52 2.82 8.81 22.66
CA LEU A 52 2.89 10.00 23.48
C LEU A 52 3.61 11.08 22.68
N ALA A 53 2.96 12.25 22.64
CA ALA A 53 3.31 13.51 21.97
C ALA A 53 3.06 13.50 20.44
N PHE A 54 2.17 14.31 19.86
CA PHE A 54 1.80 15.69 20.20
C PHE A 54 0.30 15.97 19.97
N HIS A 55 -0.28 16.76 20.87
CA HIS A 55 -1.66 17.25 20.83
C HIS A 55 -1.76 18.65 20.16
N PRO A 56 -2.85 19.45 20.31
CA PRO A 56 -3.52 20.14 19.22
C PRO A 56 -3.10 21.62 19.15
N TRP A 57 -3.12 22.26 17.97
CA TRP A 57 -2.83 23.69 17.92
C TRP A 57 -4.10 24.52 18.13
N THR A 58 -4.12 25.21 19.27
CA THR A 58 -5.03 26.31 19.63
C THR A 58 -4.24 27.63 19.60
N TRP A 59 -4.94 28.73 19.28
CA TRP A 59 -4.45 30.10 19.27
C TRP A 59 -4.15 30.64 20.68
N GLY A 60 -3.07 31.42 20.83
CA GLY A 60 -2.84 32.29 22.00
C GLY A 60 -1.36 32.63 22.21
N GLY A 61 -0.98 33.89 21.96
CA GLY A 61 0.41 34.35 21.99
C GLY A 61 0.95 34.71 23.38
N SER A 62 2.27 34.94 23.44
CA SER A 62 2.95 35.98 24.23
C SER A 62 4.47 35.94 24.01
N SER A 63 5.07 37.11 24.14
CA SER A 63 6.35 37.59 23.62
C SER A 63 7.58 37.32 24.51
N GLY A 64 8.77 37.40 23.87
CA GLY A 64 10.06 37.77 24.47
C GLY A 64 11.12 36.65 24.46
N SER A 65 12.44 36.87 24.39
CA SER A 65 13.29 38.02 24.02
C SER A 65 14.72 37.47 23.75
N ALA A 66 15.38 38.07 22.76
CA ALA A 66 16.81 38.10 22.38
C ALA A 66 17.94 37.41 23.20
N GLY A 67 18.77 36.65 22.46
CA GLY A 67 20.25 36.83 22.30
C GLY A 67 21.22 36.02 23.18
N PRO A 68 22.56 36.04 22.92
CA PRO A 68 23.29 36.09 21.64
C PRO A 68 24.59 35.20 21.59
N GLY A 69 25.27 35.18 20.42
CA GLY A 69 26.72 34.82 20.24
C GLY A 69 27.03 33.32 20.13
N ASP A 70 27.96 32.80 19.33
CA ASP A 70 29.17 33.36 18.73
C ASP A 70 29.52 32.63 17.42
N GLY A 71 30.09 33.36 16.47
CA GLY A 71 30.53 32.85 15.18
C GLY A 71 31.95 32.29 15.20
N TYR A 72 32.22 31.35 14.30
CA TYR A 72 33.56 31.10 13.78
C TYR A 72 33.48 30.72 12.31
N ASN A 73 34.00 31.62 11.48
CA ASN A 73 34.37 31.44 10.08
C ASN A 73 35.89 31.56 10.02
N PRO A 74 36.61 30.63 9.37
CA PRO A 74 37.88 30.99 8.76
C PRO A 74 37.82 30.87 7.23
N ALA A 75 38.13 32.00 6.61
CA ALA A 75 38.45 32.19 5.21
C ALA A 75 39.87 31.63 4.86
N PRO A 76 40.29 31.70 3.58
CA PRO A 76 41.14 30.70 2.92
C PRO A 76 42.65 30.94 3.03
N TYR A 77 43.42 29.90 2.76
CA TYR A 77 44.85 29.97 2.49
C TYR A 77 45.11 29.83 0.98
N ASP A 78 45.73 30.87 0.41
CA ASP A 78 46.50 30.88 -0.83
C ASP A 78 47.94 30.49 -0.50
N THR A 79 48.56 29.60 -1.30
CA THR A 79 49.96 29.80 -1.69
C THR A 79 50.25 29.12 -3.02
N SER A 80 50.93 29.86 -3.89
CA SER A 80 51.24 29.55 -5.28
C SER A 80 52.52 28.73 -5.51
N THR A 81 52.54 28.06 -6.68
CA THR A 81 53.67 27.72 -7.59
C THR A 81 54.76 26.71 -7.18
N ASP A 82 54.89 25.62 -7.96
CA ASP A 82 56.13 25.32 -8.70
C ASP A 82 55.87 24.47 -9.97
N ASP A 83 56.75 24.66 -10.97
CA ASP A 83 56.75 24.19 -12.36
C ASP A 83 57.38 22.79 -12.50
N GLY A 84 57.00 22.02 -13.52
CA GLY A 84 57.47 20.64 -13.69
C GLY A 84 56.94 19.93 -14.94
N SER A 85 57.44 20.35 -16.10
CA SER A 85 57.24 19.71 -17.41
C SER A 85 57.68 18.24 -17.45
N GLY A 86 56.82 17.36 -17.97
CA GLY A 86 57.14 15.96 -18.26
C GLY A 86 56.03 15.32 -19.10
N GLY A 87 56.14 15.44 -20.42
CA GLY A 87 55.14 14.94 -21.36
C GLY A 87 55.07 13.42 -21.44
N PHE A 88 53.84 12.89 -21.35
CA PHE A 88 53.41 11.64 -21.96
C PHE A 88 51.93 11.79 -22.36
N LEU A 89 51.65 11.79 -23.66
CA LEU A 89 50.38 11.35 -24.23
C LEU A 89 50.63 9.91 -24.75
N PRO A 90 49.68 9.00 -24.55
CA PRO A 90 48.68 8.87 -25.59
C PRO A 90 47.24 8.88 -25.06
N THR A 91 46.37 9.41 -25.92
CA THR A 91 45.01 8.97 -26.22
C THR A 91 44.37 7.96 -25.27
N ASP A 92 43.39 8.44 -24.51
CA ASP A 92 42.02 7.95 -24.61
C ASP A 92 41.11 9.05 -24.07
N THR A 93 40.59 9.89 -24.96
CA THR A 93 39.36 10.62 -24.67
C THR A 93 38.27 9.55 -24.63
N ALA A 94 38.11 8.92 -23.46
CA ALA A 94 36.86 8.28 -23.13
C ALA A 94 35.82 9.41 -23.21
N THR A 95 35.13 9.48 -24.35
CA THR A 95 33.77 9.98 -24.37
C THR A 95 33.04 9.12 -23.34
N THR A 96 32.97 9.59 -22.10
CA THR A 96 31.84 9.26 -21.24
C THR A 96 30.64 9.67 -22.06
N ASP A 97 30.08 8.69 -22.77
CA ASP A 97 28.67 8.69 -23.08
C ASP A 97 28.01 9.15 -21.78
N PRO A 98 27.14 10.20 -21.79
CA PRO A 98 26.35 10.43 -20.62
C PRO A 98 25.67 9.10 -20.33
N ASP A 99 26.01 8.49 -19.19
CA ASP A 99 25.10 7.58 -18.54
C ASP A 99 23.72 8.23 -18.71
N PRO A 100 22.71 7.55 -19.27
CA PRO A 100 21.38 8.13 -19.35
C PRO A 100 20.92 8.29 -17.91
N GLY A 101 21.36 9.39 -17.31
CA GLY A 101 21.11 9.75 -15.94
C GLY A 101 19.62 9.79 -15.81
N THR A 102 19.14 9.28 -14.68
CA THR A 102 17.72 9.28 -14.36
C THR A 102 17.16 10.66 -14.73
N PRO A 103 16.15 10.74 -15.61
CA PRO A 103 15.68 12.02 -16.12
C PRO A 103 15.36 12.94 -14.96
N SER A 104 15.78 14.20 -15.04
CA SER A 104 15.50 15.16 -13.98
C SER A 104 13.98 15.37 -13.85
N PRO A 105 13.47 15.60 -12.62
CA PRO A 105 12.06 15.91 -12.39
C PRO A 105 11.54 16.99 -13.34
N THR A 106 10.34 16.76 -13.90
CA THR A 106 9.59 17.77 -14.67
C THR A 106 8.47 18.34 -13.80
N ASP A 107 7.94 19.52 -14.15
CA ASP A 107 6.79 20.11 -13.44
C ASP A 107 5.54 19.21 -13.51
N ASP A 108 5.31 18.56 -14.66
CA ASP A 108 4.25 17.58 -14.84
C ASP A 108 4.48 16.36 -13.95
N GLY A 109 5.71 15.82 -13.92
CA GLY A 109 6.07 14.69 -13.07
C GLY A 109 5.95 15.01 -11.58
N GLN A 110 6.28 16.24 -11.16
CA GLN A 110 6.08 16.70 -9.79
C GLN A 110 4.59 16.72 -9.42
N THR A 111 3.74 17.15 -10.36
CA THR A 111 2.29 17.20 -10.18
C THR A 111 1.69 15.80 -10.07
N GLU A 112 2.09 14.88 -10.96
CA GLU A 112 1.65 13.48 -10.96
C GLU A 112 2.10 12.75 -9.69
N ALA A 113 3.37 12.87 -9.31
CA ALA A 113 3.90 12.25 -8.09
C ALA A 113 3.20 12.79 -6.84
N ALA A 114 2.99 14.10 -6.74
CA ALA A 114 2.26 14.69 -5.61
C ALA A 114 0.80 14.22 -5.54
N ALA A 115 0.14 14.00 -6.69
CA ALA A 115 -1.21 13.46 -6.73
C ALA A 115 -1.25 12.00 -6.21
N LEU A 116 -0.29 11.17 -6.60
CA LEU A 116 -0.20 9.80 -6.09
C LEU A 116 0.10 9.78 -4.58
N ASP A 117 0.99 10.66 -4.10
CA ASP A 117 1.31 10.80 -2.68
C ASP A 117 0.10 11.23 -1.82
N ALA A 118 -0.76 12.09 -2.38
CA ALA A 118 -2.00 12.49 -1.74
C ALA A 118 -2.97 11.31 -1.54
N LEU A 119 -3.04 10.37 -2.49
CA LEU A 119 -3.85 9.16 -2.35
C LEU A 119 -3.34 8.26 -1.21
N ILE A 120 -2.02 8.10 -1.08
CA ILE A 120 -1.39 7.34 0.03
C ILE A 120 -1.76 7.97 1.37
N THR A 121 -1.68 9.30 1.45
CA THR A 121 -2.03 10.05 2.67
C THR A 121 -3.50 9.88 3.03
N GLN A 122 -4.41 9.97 2.05
CA GLN A 122 -5.83 9.78 2.29
C GLN A 122 -6.16 8.34 2.75
N SER A 123 -5.45 7.32 2.27
CA SER A 123 -5.68 5.95 2.77
C SER A 123 -5.33 5.78 4.25
N ALA A 124 -4.32 6.51 4.75
CA ALA A 124 -3.86 6.44 6.13
C ALA A 124 -4.90 6.95 7.15
N ASP A 125 -5.83 7.83 6.74
CA ASP A 125 -6.84 8.44 7.62
C ASP A 125 -7.76 7.41 8.31
N SER A 126 -7.94 6.24 7.69
CA SER A 126 -8.78 5.16 8.21
C SER A 126 -8.06 4.23 9.20
N ARG A 127 -6.72 4.22 9.21
CA ARG A 127 -5.91 3.19 9.91
C ARG A 127 -6.21 3.13 11.40
N ALA A 128 -6.24 4.29 12.06
CA ALA A 128 -6.46 4.36 13.50
C ALA A 128 -7.85 3.84 13.89
N LYS A 129 -8.88 4.17 13.11
CA LYS A 129 -10.25 3.71 13.33
C LYS A 129 -10.39 2.21 13.13
N VAL A 130 -9.85 1.67 12.04
CA VAL A 130 -9.83 0.22 11.77
C VAL A 130 -9.10 -0.54 12.88
N SER A 131 -7.95 -0.04 13.34
CA SER A 131 -7.21 -0.67 14.43
C SER A 131 -7.98 -0.64 15.75
N ALA A 132 -8.69 0.45 16.05
CA ALA A 132 -9.53 0.53 17.24
C ALA A 132 -10.70 -0.47 17.15
N ALA A 133 -11.35 -0.57 15.99
CA ALA A 133 -12.47 -1.48 15.76
C ALA A 133 -12.07 -2.95 15.87
N VAL A 134 -10.88 -3.36 15.39
CA VAL A 134 -10.38 -4.73 15.60
C VAL A 134 -10.22 -5.02 17.09
N ASN A 135 -9.58 -4.11 17.83
CA ASN A 135 -9.33 -4.30 19.25
C ASN A 135 -10.63 -4.38 20.07
N ASP A 136 -11.64 -3.57 19.74
CA ASP A 136 -12.94 -3.61 20.43
C ASP A 136 -13.70 -4.91 20.10
N ALA A 137 -13.78 -5.25 18.81
CA ALA A 137 -14.46 -6.45 18.33
C ALA A 137 -13.84 -7.75 18.88
N GLU A 138 -12.51 -7.84 18.98
CA GLU A 138 -11.82 -9.00 19.58
C GLU A 138 -12.22 -9.22 21.05
N GLN A 139 -12.48 -8.14 21.77
CA GLN A 139 -12.85 -8.15 23.19
C GLN A 139 -14.36 -8.26 23.42
N CYS A 140 -15.16 -8.38 22.35
CA CYS A 140 -16.62 -8.27 22.44
C CYS A 140 -17.06 -6.98 23.12
N GLY A 141 -16.43 -5.86 22.74
CA GLY A 141 -16.75 -4.55 23.27
C GLY A 141 -18.17 -4.09 22.95
N ALA A 142 -18.53 -2.94 23.51
CA ALA A 142 -19.82 -2.33 23.27
C ALA A 142 -19.76 -1.54 21.97
N GLY A 143 -20.74 -1.71 21.08
CA GLY A 143 -20.77 -0.99 19.80
C GLY A 143 -20.23 -1.77 18.62
N LEU A 144 -20.27 -3.11 18.64
CA LEU A 144 -19.90 -3.97 17.51
C LEU A 144 -20.56 -3.60 16.16
N SER A 145 -21.76 -2.98 16.20
CA SER A 145 -22.39 -2.43 14.99
C SER A 145 -21.67 -1.19 14.45
N ASP A 146 -21.13 -0.34 15.34
CA ASP A 146 -20.31 0.81 14.96
C ASP A 146 -18.93 0.36 14.45
N ASP A 147 -18.35 -0.70 15.03
CA ASP A 147 -17.12 -1.32 14.51
C ASP A 147 -17.33 -1.86 13.09
N ALA A 148 -18.45 -2.58 12.87
CA ALA A 148 -18.81 -3.08 11.54
C ALA A 148 -18.95 -1.94 10.53
N ALA A 149 -19.55 -0.82 10.94
CA ALA A 149 -19.65 0.38 10.10
C ALA A 149 -18.27 1.00 9.83
N ALA A 150 -17.39 1.09 10.83
CA ALA A 150 -16.04 1.62 10.65
C ALA A 150 -15.20 0.80 9.66
N PHE A 151 -15.31 -0.53 9.70
CA PHE A 151 -14.69 -1.40 8.70
C PHE A 151 -15.30 -1.19 7.31
N GLN A 152 -16.63 -1.12 7.19
CA GLN A 152 -17.28 -0.91 5.91
C GLN A 152 -16.89 0.44 5.28
N ASP A 153 -16.86 1.51 6.07
CA ASP A 153 -16.42 2.84 5.62
C ASP A 153 -14.96 2.81 5.12
N ALA A 154 -14.09 2.07 5.81
CA ALA A 154 -12.69 1.88 5.38
C ALA A 154 -12.60 1.10 4.06
N ALA A 155 -13.38 0.03 3.92
CA ALA A 155 -13.45 -0.75 2.68
C ALA A 155 -13.88 0.11 1.49
N ASP A 156 -14.94 0.91 1.67
CA ASP A 156 -15.48 1.78 0.61
C ASP A 156 -14.48 2.89 0.24
N SER A 157 -13.86 3.51 1.25
CA SER A 157 -12.83 4.53 1.04
C SER A 157 -11.63 3.97 0.26
N ARG A 158 -11.09 2.82 0.68
CA ARG A 158 -9.93 2.19 0.02
C ARG A 158 -10.27 1.68 -1.38
N SER A 159 -11.49 1.21 -1.61
CA SER A 159 -11.97 0.84 -2.95
C SER A 159 -12.05 2.05 -3.88
N SER A 160 -12.54 3.19 -3.39
CA SER A 160 -12.56 4.45 -4.15
C SER A 160 -11.15 4.93 -4.47
N LEU A 161 -10.25 4.91 -3.50
CA LEU A 161 -8.84 5.27 -3.68
C LEU A 161 -8.12 4.32 -4.66
N ALA A 162 -8.42 3.02 -4.62
CA ALA A 162 -7.87 2.05 -5.56
C ALA A 162 -8.24 2.38 -7.00
N GLN A 163 -9.49 2.80 -7.24
CA GLN A 163 -9.95 3.23 -8.56
C GLN A 163 -9.27 4.55 -8.99
N GLN A 164 -9.11 5.50 -8.07
CA GLN A 164 -8.40 6.75 -8.36
C GLN A 164 -6.94 6.48 -8.72
N ALA A 165 -6.23 5.65 -7.95
CA ALA A 165 -4.86 5.26 -8.25
C ALA A 165 -4.74 4.54 -9.60
N GLY A 166 -5.65 3.59 -9.89
CA GLY A 166 -5.65 2.86 -11.17
C GLY A 166 -5.97 3.72 -12.39
N ASN A 167 -6.56 4.91 -12.20
CA ASN A 167 -6.88 5.87 -13.25
C ASN A 167 -5.96 7.10 -13.25
N ALA A 168 -4.96 7.15 -12.36
CA ALA A 168 -4.03 8.27 -12.29
C ALA A 168 -3.12 8.28 -13.53
N SER A 169 -2.96 9.44 -14.15
CA SER A 169 -1.92 9.64 -15.17
C SER A 169 -0.59 9.79 -14.43
N MET A 170 0.40 9.00 -14.86
CA MET A 170 1.73 8.94 -14.27
C MET A 170 2.81 8.85 -15.36
N ASP A 171 2.50 9.33 -16.57
CA ASP A 171 3.33 9.13 -17.76
C ASP A 171 4.58 10.05 -17.76
N ALA A 172 4.54 11.14 -16.98
CA ALA A 172 5.69 12.03 -16.78
C ALA A 172 6.65 11.54 -15.69
N VAL A 173 6.29 10.48 -14.95
CA VAL A 173 7.09 9.88 -13.89
C VAL A 173 7.66 8.53 -14.36
N LEU A 174 8.99 8.39 -14.40
CA LEU A 174 9.62 7.10 -14.71
C LEU A 174 9.25 6.05 -13.66
N GLY A 175 8.65 4.94 -14.10
CA GLY A 175 8.12 3.91 -13.19
C GLY A 175 6.79 4.30 -12.50
N GLY A 176 6.26 5.48 -12.79
CA GLY A 176 5.02 5.99 -12.23
C GLY A 176 3.78 5.13 -12.52
N PRO A 177 3.55 4.64 -13.76
CA PRO A 177 2.39 3.81 -14.06
C PRO A 177 2.38 2.49 -13.27
N ASP A 178 3.56 1.88 -13.09
CA ASP A 178 3.72 0.67 -12.28
C ASP A 178 3.44 0.95 -10.80
N ALA A 179 3.96 2.07 -10.26
CA ALA A 179 3.70 2.49 -8.89
C ALA A 179 2.19 2.75 -8.64
N ALA A 180 1.50 3.40 -9.57
CA ALA A 180 0.05 3.64 -9.47
C ALA A 180 -0.76 2.34 -9.49
N LEU A 181 -0.40 1.38 -10.34
CA LEU A 181 -1.04 0.07 -10.37
C LEU A 181 -0.78 -0.74 -9.09
N LEU A 182 0.44 -0.68 -8.54
CA LEU A 182 0.78 -1.31 -7.27
C LEU A 182 0.00 -0.68 -6.11
N LEU A 183 -0.15 0.65 -6.07
CA LEU A 183 -0.98 1.33 -5.08
C LEU A 183 -2.45 0.90 -5.21
N SER A 184 -2.99 0.88 -6.42
CA SER A 184 -4.34 0.41 -6.70
C SER A 184 -4.56 -1.01 -6.17
N THR A 185 -3.59 -1.89 -6.40
CA THR A 185 -3.62 -3.27 -5.90
C THR A 185 -3.57 -3.32 -4.36
N ALA A 186 -2.66 -2.57 -3.73
CA ALA A 186 -2.52 -2.53 -2.28
C ALA A 186 -3.80 -2.04 -1.59
N LEU A 187 -4.42 -0.99 -2.12
CA LEU A 187 -5.67 -0.43 -1.63
C LEU A 187 -6.86 -1.37 -1.84
N SER A 188 -6.96 -2.00 -3.02
CA SER A 188 -8.00 -2.99 -3.30
C SER A 188 -7.92 -4.19 -2.34
N ARG A 189 -6.70 -4.69 -2.07
CA ARG A 189 -6.52 -5.79 -1.10
C ARG A 189 -6.83 -5.38 0.33
N SER A 190 -6.53 -4.13 0.68
CA SER A 190 -6.88 -3.59 1.99
C SER A 190 -8.40 -3.45 2.14
N ALA A 191 -9.09 -3.04 1.07
CA ALA A 191 -10.56 -2.99 1.04
C ALA A 191 -11.20 -4.38 1.17
N ASP A 192 -10.64 -5.41 0.52
CA ASP A 192 -11.09 -6.80 0.67
C ASP A 192 -11.01 -7.24 2.15
N ALA A 193 -9.89 -6.94 2.81
CA ALA A 193 -9.67 -7.27 4.22
C ALA A 193 -10.64 -6.54 5.16
N ASP A 194 -10.84 -5.23 4.96
CA ASP A 194 -11.80 -4.46 5.76
C ASP A 194 -13.23 -4.99 5.59
N ALA A 195 -13.62 -5.35 4.37
CA ALA A 195 -14.95 -5.91 4.11
C ALA A 195 -15.16 -7.27 4.79
N ASP A 196 -14.11 -8.10 4.88
CA ASP A 196 -14.12 -9.32 5.69
C ASP A 196 -14.28 -9.02 7.18
N TYR A 197 -13.55 -8.04 7.73
CA TYR A 197 -13.70 -7.64 9.13
C TYR A 197 -15.05 -6.99 9.42
N ALA A 198 -15.65 -6.26 8.47
CA ALA A 198 -17.01 -5.73 8.60
C ALA A 198 -18.03 -6.86 8.77
N ARG A 199 -17.93 -7.92 7.95
CA ARG A 199 -18.79 -9.12 8.08
C ARG A 199 -18.59 -9.83 9.40
N TRP A 200 -17.34 -9.96 9.85
CA TRP A 200 -17.02 -10.54 11.14
C TRP A 200 -17.62 -9.73 12.29
N ALA A 201 -17.40 -8.42 12.35
CA ALA A 201 -17.96 -7.55 13.39
C ALA A 201 -19.51 -7.56 13.37
N GLN A 202 -20.12 -7.62 12.19
CA GLN A 202 -21.56 -7.77 12.05
C GLN A 202 -22.08 -9.11 12.63
N ALA A 203 -21.35 -10.20 12.42
CA ALA A 203 -21.69 -11.50 13.02
C ALA A 203 -21.58 -11.45 14.56
N LEU A 204 -20.53 -10.80 15.09
CA LEU A 204 -20.38 -10.59 16.52
C LEU A 204 -21.55 -9.79 17.11
N ALA A 205 -21.97 -8.71 16.44
CA ALA A 205 -23.12 -7.91 16.83
C ALA A 205 -24.44 -8.70 16.85
N GLY A 206 -24.54 -9.77 16.06
CA GLY A 206 -25.68 -10.68 16.01
C GLY A 206 -25.84 -11.62 17.22
N GLY A 207 -24.87 -11.62 18.15
CA GLY A 207 -24.93 -12.40 19.39
C GLY A 207 -23.90 -13.54 19.48
N ASP A 208 -23.07 -13.74 18.46
CA ASP A 208 -22.06 -14.80 18.40
C ASP A 208 -20.71 -14.39 19.03
N CYS A 209 -20.70 -13.34 19.85
CA CYS A 209 -19.46 -12.82 20.44
C CYS A 209 -19.10 -13.53 21.76
N ALA A 210 -18.05 -14.33 21.70
CA ALA A 210 -17.31 -14.77 22.88
C ALA A 210 -15.82 -14.52 22.64
N PRO A 211 -15.11 -13.78 23.52
CA PRO A 211 -13.71 -13.38 23.27
C PRO A 211 -12.76 -14.54 22.96
N SER A 212 -13.02 -15.73 23.52
CA SER A 212 -12.22 -16.94 23.27
C SER A 212 -12.40 -17.54 21.88
N THR A 213 -13.42 -17.14 21.12
CA THR A 213 -13.77 -17.75 19.82
C THR A 213 -13.82 -16.75 18.67
N THR A 214 -13.78 -15.44 18.93
CA THR A 214 -13.89 -14.39 17.89
C THR A 214 -12.86 -14.59 16.76
N GLN A 215 -11.61 -14.88 17.10
CA GLN A 215 -10.52 -15.08 16.13
C GLN A 215 -10.59 -16.41 15.35
N SER A 216 -11.47 -17.34 15.75
CA SER A 216 -11.67 -18.61 15.03
C SER A 216 -12.78 -18.54 13.98
N GLN A 217 -13.52 -17.43 13.93
CA GLN A 217 -14.61 -17.25 12.98
C GLN A 217 -14.08 -17.14 11.55
N ARG A 218 -14.86 -17.68 10.60
CA ARG A 218 -14.50 -17.74 9.19
C ARG A 218 -14.09 -16.37 8.63
N ASP A 219 -14.85 -15.33 8.95
CA ASP A 219 -14.68 -14.01 8.36
C ASP A 219 -13.45 -13.28 8.96
N PHE A 220 -13.13 -13.51 10.24
CA PHE A 220 -11.85 -13.06 10.83
C PHE A 220 -10.64 -13.71 10.13
N LEU A 221 -10.71 -15.02 9.89
CA LEU A 221 -9.64 -15.75 9.19
C LEU A 221 -9.49 -15.30 7.73
N ALA A 222 -10.60 -14.96 7.08
CA ALA A 222 -10.59 -14.38 5.73
C ALA A 222 -9.94 -12.99 5.75
N GLY A 223 -10.35 -12.12 6.68
CA GLY A 223 -9.76 -10.79 6.87
C GLY A 223 -8.26 -10.84 7.16
N GLY A 224 -7.79 -11.79 7.99
CA GLY A 224 -6.36 -11.98 8.24
C GLY A 224 -5.58 -12.47 7.01
N LYS A 225 -6.18 -13.35 6.20
CA LYS A 225 -5.58 -13.81 4.94
C LYS A 225 -5.47 -12.66 3.94
N ASP A 226 -6.50 -11.84 3.80
CA ASP A 226 -6.50 -10.71 2.88
C ASP A 226 -5.62 -9.56 3.38
N SER A 227 -5.53 -9.35 4.70
CA SER A 227 -4.55 -8.46 5.33
C SER A 227 -3.11 -8.87 4.99
N THR A 228 -2.80 -10.17 4.97
CA THR A 228 -1.47 -10.66 4.57
C THR A 228 -1.16 -10.33 3.10
N LYS A 229 -2.14 -10.49 2.20
CA LYS A 229 -1.97 -10.12 0.79
C LYS A 229 -1.83 -8.61 0.62
N ALA A 230 -2.61 -7.83 1.37
CA ALA A 230 -2.52 -6.37 1.39
C ALA A 230 -1.12 -5.94 1.84
N GLN A 231 -0.59 -6.53 2.92
CA GLN A 231 0.75 -6.21 3.41
C GLN A 231 1.84 -6.49 2.37
N GLN A 232 1.75 -7.60 1.64
CA GLN A 232 2.67 -7.87 0.54
C GLN A 232 2.55 -6.80 -0.55
N ALA A 233 1.34 -6.48 -1.00
CA ALA A 233 1.12 -5.48 -2.04
C ALA A 233 1.57 -4.07 -1.62
N LYS A 234 1.39 -3.69 -0.36
CA LYS A 234 1.91 -2.44 0.22
C LYS A 234 3.44 -2.42 0.22
N SER A 235 4.07 -3.54 0.49
CA SER A 235 5.54 -3.67 0.43
C SER A 235 6.03 -3.50 -1.00
N ASP A 236 5.40 -4.19 -1.95
CA ASP A 236 5.72 -4.07 -3.38
C ASP A 236 5.54 -2.62 -3.87
N PHE A 237 4.47 -1.94 -3.44
CA PHE A 237 4.25 -0.53 -3.74
C PHE A 237 5.34 0.36 -3.16
N VAL A 238 5.69 0.19 -1.88
CA VAL A 238 6.71 1.01 -1.20
C VAL A 238 8.08 0.87 -1.87
N ASP A 239 8.43 -0.34 -2.30
CA ASP A 239 9.67 -0.60 -3.03
C ASP A 239 9.72 0.17 -4.37
N ALA A 240 8.59 0.28 -5.07
CA ALA A 240 8.49 1.08 -6.30
C ALA A 240 8.39 2.59 -6.03
N TRP A 241 7.68 2.99 -4.98
CA TRP A 241 7.38 4.39 -4.67
C TRP A 241 8.57 5.14 -4.08
N ASN A 242 9.31 4.55 -3.15
CA ASN A 242 10.34 5.29 -2.42
C ASN A 242 11.46 5.88 -3.30
N PRO A 243 11.93 5.20 -4.38
CA PRO A 243 12.84 5.82 -5.34
C PRO A 243 12.23 7.03 -6.06
N ILE A 244 10.95 6.96 -6.45
CA ILE A 244 10.21 8.07 -7.07
C ILE A 244 10.08 9.22 -6.06
N ALA A 245 9.66 8.93 -4.83
CA ALA A 245 9.51 9.92 -3.78
C ALA A 245 10.82 10.68 -3.54
N ALA A 246 11.96 9.97 -3.48
CA ALA A 246 13.27 10.60 -3.35
C ALA A 246 13.62 11.50 -4.54
N GLN A 247 13.32 11.06 -5.77
CA GLN A 247 13.57 11.84 -6.99
C GLN A 247 12.78 13.16 -7.00
N TYR A 248 11.55 13.16 -6.48
CA TYR A 248 10.65 14.31 -6.46
C TYR A 248 10.60 15.07 -5.12
N GLY A 249 11.49 14.74 -4.17
CA GLY A 249 11.55 15.39 -2.86
C GLY A 249 10.33 15.17 -1.97
N LEU A 250 9.60 14.07 -2.18
CA LEU A 250 8.42 13.65 -1.41
C LEU A 250 8.82 12.75 -0.24
N ALA A 251 7.90 12.56 0.70
CA ALA A 251 8.11 11.64 1.81
C ALA A 251 8.16 10.19 1.31
N THR A 252 9.18 9.45 1.74
CA THR A 252 9.19 7.99 1.62
C THR A 252 8.11 7.41 2.52
N ARG A 253 7.57 6.25 2.13
CA ARG A 253 6.49 5.57 2.82
C ARG A 253 6.96 4.26 3.44
N SER A 254 6.22 3.77 4.42
CA SER A 254 6.34 2.40 4.94
C SER A 254 5.05 1.61 4.73
N PRO A 255 5.12 0.28 4.60
CA PRO A 255 3.94 -0.53 4.30
C PRO A 255 2.85 -0.51 5.38
N ASP A 256 3.16 -0.02 6.59
CA ASP A 256 2.21 0.02 7.70
C ASP A 256 1.45 1.36 7.78
N GLU A 257 1.85 2.41 7.05
CA GLU A 257 1.24 3.74 7.13
C GLU A 257 -0.15 3.84 6.51
N PHE A 258 -0.45 3.03 5.49
CA PHE A 258 -1.66 3.05 4.69
C PHE A 258 -2.20 1.63 4.53
#